data_AF-A0A0B0CV92-F1
#
_entry.id   AF-A0A0B0CV92-F1
#
_cell.length_a   1.000
_cell.length_b   1.000
_cell.length_c   1.000
_cell.angle_alpha   90.00
_cell.angle_beta   90.00
_cell.angle_gamma   90.00
#
_symmetry.space_group_name_H-M   'P 1'
#
loop_
_entity.id
_entity.type
_entity.pdbx_description
1 polymer ?
#
loop_
_entity_poly.entity_id
_entity_poly.type
_entity_poly.pdbx_seq_one_letter_code
_entity_poly.pdbx_strand_id
1 'polypeptide(L)'
;MIKKFPVVVVACLVFVGMSAPVFAQSHGEPPVKKLEQQFNDFFTLETTDDGEVKKYDSMDRLEEEMKSIMVWPLADRYLETYFYEENGKLYLKAMDGPVKLDLDKEYHMEKVDENHYTVTQDREGAQYGKHTVKINYSYEAGKWVLEDRSRMEREKGGEMPDTSTSLPVKTASGLLLTVVGALLLAGRKRLKV
;
A
#
# COMPACT_ATOMS: atom_id res chain seq x y z
N MET A 1 13.27 45.26 -62.11
CA MET A 1 12.89 45.76 -60.77
C MET A 1 11.44 45.40 -60.49
N ILE A 2 11.18 44.89 -59.28
CA ILE A 2 9.88 44.60 -58.64
C ILE A 2 9.12 43.36 -59.14
N LYS A 3 9.45 42.21 -58.52
CA LYS A 3 8.62 41.00 -58.44
C LYS A 3 7.41 41.29 -57.54
N LYS A 4 6.20 41.05 -58.03
CA LYS A 4 4.97 41.06 -57.21
C LYS A 4 4.72 39.64 -56.69
N PHE A 5 4.85 39.46 -55.38
CA PHE A 5 4.37 38.26 -54.68
C PHE A 5 2.87 38.40 -54.42
N PRO A 6 2.03 37.39 -54.71
CA PRO A 6 0.67 37.37 -54.18
C PRO A 6 0.72 36.94 -52.70
N VAL A 7 0.16 37.80 -51.84
CA VAL A 7 -0.11 37.56 -50.43
C VAL A 7 -1.17 36.45 -50.33
N VAL A 8 -0.78 35.28 -49.84
CA VAL A 8 -1.70 34.23 -49.43
C VAL A 8 -2.16 34.56 -48.01
N VAL A 9 -3.41 34.99 -47.87
CA VAL A 9 -4.07 35.15 -46.57
C VAL A 9 -4.40 33.76 -46.05
N VAL A 10 -3.58 33.25 -45.13
CA VAL A 10 -3.87 32.04 -44.37
C VAL A 10 -4.90 32.41 -43.30
N ALA A 11 -6.14 31.98 -43.50
CA ALA A 11 -7.17 32.04 -42.48
C ALA A 11 -6.84 30.99 -41.40
N CYS A 12 -6.25 31.43 -40.29
CA CYS A 12 -6.13 30.63 -39.07
C CYS A 12 -7.52 30.41 -38.46
N LEU A 13 -8.13 29.26 -38.79
CA LEU A 13 -9.30 28.73 -38.11
C LEU A 13 -8.86 28.24 -36.72
N VAL A 14 -9.05 29.08 -35.70
CA VAL A 14 -8.84 28.71 -34.31
C VAL A 14 -9.96 27.76 -33.91
N PHE A 15 -9.71 26.45 -34.02
CA PHE A 15 -10.52 25.45 -33.34
C PHE A 15 -10.32 25.64 -31.84
N VAL A 16 -11.22 26.36 -31.21
CA VAL A 16 -11.45 26.26 -29.76
C VAL A 16 -12.03 24.87 -29.53
N GLY A 17 -11.15 23.87 -29.45
CA GLY A 17 -11.51 22.55 -28.99
C GLY A 17 -11.99 22.69 -27.56
N MET A 18 -13.30 22.55 -27.35
CA MET A 18 -13.87 22.26 -26.05
C MET A 18 -13.09 21.08 -25.46
N SER A 19 -12.22 21.35 -24.49
CA SER A 19 -11.73 20.31 -23.59
C SER A 19 -12.93 19.91 -22.73
N ALA A 20 -13.77 19.03 -23.27
CA ALA A 20 -14.64 18.23 -22.43
C ALA A 20 -13.71 17.59 -21.37
N PRO A 21 -14.04 17.69 -20.07
CA PRO A 21 -13.25 16.99 -19.07
C PRO A 21 -13.19 15.52 -19.52
N VAL A 22 -11.97 15.00 -19.67
CA VAL A 22 -11.77 13.56 -19.81
C VAL A 22 -12.28 12.98 -18.50
N PHE A 23 -13.55 12.58 -18.48
CA PHE A 23 -14.11 11.84 -17.37
C PHE A 23 -13.30 10.56 -17.29
N ALA A 24 -12.47 10.45 -16.24
CA ALA A 24 -11.76 9.22 -15.93
C ALA A 24 -12.78 8.08 -15.96
N GLN A 25 -12.58 7.13 -16.86
CA GLN A 25 -13.51 6.04 -17.09
C GLN A 25 -13.50 5.14 -15.86
N SER A 26 -14.58 5.12 -15.09
CA SER A 26 -14.65 4.29 -13.89
C SER A 26 -14.61 2.80 -14.26
N HIS A 27 -13.71 2.04 -13.64
CA HIS A 27 -13.48 0.62 -13.92
C HIS A 27 -14.33 -0.35 -13.07
N GLY A 28 -15.33 0.19 -12.35
CA GLY A 28 -16.14 -0.56 -11.39
C GLY A 28 -15.39 -0.87 -10.09
N GLU A 29 -15.99 -1.67 -9.23
CA GLU A 29 -15.37 -2.12 -7.97
C GLU A 29 -14.47 -3.36 -8.19
N PRO A 30 -13.43 -3.55 -7.38
CA PRO A 30 -12.62 -4.77 -7.44
C PRO A 30 -13.46 -6.01 -7.11
N PRO A 31 -13.26 -7.13 -7.81
CA PRO A 31 -13.95 -8.39 -7.53
C PRO A 31 -13.35 -9.09 -6.29
N VAL A 32 -13.55 -8.51 -5.11
CA VAL A 32 -12.91 -8.90 -3.83
C VAL A 32 -12.97 -10.39 -3.56
N LYS A 33 -14.16 -11.01 -3.63
CA LYS A 33 -14.32 -12.44 -3.33
C LYS A 33 -13.49 -13.32 -4.27
N LYS A 34 -13.47 -12.97 -5.56
CA LYS A 34 -12.71 -13.70 -6.58
C LYS A 34 -11.21 -13.56 -6.34
N LEU A 35 -10.72 -12.34 -6.13
CA LEU A 35 -9.30 -12.10 -5.87
C LEU A 35 -8.84 -12.75 -4.56
N GLU A 36 -9.67 -12.75 -3.51
CA GLU A 36 -9.36 -13.43 -2.26
C GLU A 36 -9.29 -14.95 -2.43
N GLN A 37 -10.20 -15.54 -3.20
CA GLN A 37 -10.15 -16.97 -3.51
C GLN A 37 -8.87 -17.33 -4.27
N GLN A 38 -8.56 -16.60 -5.34
CA GLN A 38 -7.33 -16.82 -6.10
C GLN A 38 -6.07 -16.63 -5.22
N PHE A 39 -6.09 -15.65 -4.32
CA PHE A 39 -5.02 -15.47 -3.34
C PHE A 39 -4.89 -16.67 -2.40
N ASN A 40 -6.01 -17.16 -1.88
CA ASN A 40 -6.02 -18.29 -0.96
C ASN A 40 -5.49 -19.57 -1.60
N ASP A 41 -5.77 -19.79 -2.89
CA ASP A 41 -5.32 -20.96 -3.64
C ASP A 41 -3.78 -21.10 -3.66
N PHE A 42 -3.04 -19.99 -3.61
CA PHE A 42 -1.57 -20.02 -3.51
C PHE A 42 -1.05 -20.51 -2.16
N PHE A 43 -1.86 -20.45 -1.10
CA PHE A 43 -1.46 -20.83 0.26
C PHE A 43 -2.25 -22.02 0.81
N THR A 44 -3.02 -22.70 -0.04
CA THR A 44 -3.68 -23.98 0.26
C THR A 44 -3.22 -25.06 -0.74
N LEU A 45 -2.03 -24.89 -1.29
CA LEU A 45 -1.43 -25.84 -2.23
C LEU A 45 -1.18 -27.18 -1.54
N GLU A 46 -1.42 -28.26 -2.27
CA GLU A 46 -1.02 -29.57 -1.80
C GLU A 46 0.51 -29.68 -1.75
N THR A 47 1.01 -30.18 -0.62
CA THR A 47 2.42 -30.51 -0.45
C THR A 47 2.61 -31.98 -0.15
N THR A 48 3.83 -32.47 -0.34
CA THR A 48 4.32 -33.72 0.28
C THR A 48 4.57 -33.52 1.78
N ASP A 49 4.94 -34.60 2.47
CA ASP A 49 5.25 -34.58 3.91
C ASP A 49 6.45 -33.68 4.27
N ASP A 50 7.39 -33.49 3.34
CA ASP A 50 8.55 -32.61 3.45
C ASP A 50 8.32 -31.19 2.91
N GLY A 51 7.09 -30.88 2.49
CA GLY A 51 6.70 -29.52 2.06
C GLY A 51 6.92 -29.22 0.59
N GLU A 52 7.29 -30.20 -0.24
CA GLU A 52 7.42 -30.04 -1.70
C GLU A 52 6.04 -29.74 -2.29
N VAL A 53 5.94 -28.65 -3.04
CA VAL A 53 4.70 -28.19 -3.68
C VAL A 53 4.41 -29.05 -4.90
N LYS A 54 3.23 -29.68 -4.95
CA LYS A 54 2.89 -30.60 -6.05
C LYS A 54 2.44 -29.90 -7.34
N LYS A 55 1.85 -28.70 -7.23
CA LYS A 55 1.21 -28.00 -8.37
C LYS A 55 2.23 -27.32 -9.29
N TYR A 56 3.36 -26.90 -8.75
CA TYR A 56 4.36 -26.08 -9.45
C TYR A 56 5.73 -26.71 -9.34
N ASP A 57 6.42 -26.75 -10.49
CA ASP A 57 7.75 -27.34 -10.60
C ASP A 57 8.87 -26.31 -10.41
N SER A 58 8.53 -25.01 -10.37
CA SER A 58 9.49 -23.91 -10.15
C SER A 58 8.85 -22.67 -9.54
N MET A 59 9.69 -21.85 -8.92
CA MET A 59 9.37 -20.53 -8.39
C MET A 59 8.92 -19.58 -9.50
N ASP A 60 9.62 -19.56 -10.64
CA ASP A 60 9.29 -18.71 -11.80
C ASP A 60 7.83 -18.90 -12.26
N ARG A 61 7.37 -20.15 -12.32
CA ARG A 61 6.00 -20.46 -12.73
C ARG A 61 4.97 -19.99 -11.70
N LEU A 62 5.26 -20.17 -10.40
CA LEU A 62 4.40 -19.67 -9.33
C LEU A 62 4.36 -18.13 -9.35
N GLU A 63 5.50 -17.48 -9.57
CA GLU A 63 5.64 -16.03 -9.67
C GLU A 63 4.77 -15.45 -10.79
N GLU A 64 4.80 -16.05 -11.98
CA GLU A 64 3.93 -15.66 -13.09
C GLU A 64 2.45 -15.76 -12.74
N GLU A 65 2.02 -16.84 -12.08
CA GLU A 65 0.62 -16.99 -11.64
C GLU A 65 0.26 -15.97 -10.55
N MET A 66 1.14 -15.69 -9.59
CA MET A 66 0.91 -14.69 -8.55
C MET A 66 0.78 -13.29 -9.17
N LYS A 67 1.70 -12.91 -10.07
CA LYS A 67 1.68 -11.64 -10.82
C LYS A 67 0.44 -11.47 -11.70
N SER A 68 -0.32 -12.54 -11.95
CA SER A 68 -1.60 -12.45 -12.64
C SER A 68 -2.72 -11.84 -11.79
N ILE A 69 -2.60 -11.83 -10.46
CA ILE A 69 -3.62 -11.28 -9.54
C ILE A 69 -3.10 -10.20 -8.59
N MET A 70 -1.79 -9.98 -8.53
CA MET A 70 -1.17 -9.00 -7.63
C MET A 70 -0.03 -8.25 -8.30
N VAL A 71 0.28 -7.06 -7.80
CA VAL A 71 1.41 -6.26 -8.27
C VAL A 71 2.73 -6.98 -7.99
N TRP A 72 3.75 -6.72 -8.81
CA TRP A 72 5.04 -7.43 -8.70
C TRP A 72 5.67 -7.34 -7.31
N PRO A 73 5.75 -6.17 -6.65
CA PRO A 73 6.33 -6.10 -5.31
C PRO A 73 5.61 -6.96 -4.27
N LEU A 74 4.29 -7.16 -4.43
CA LEU A 74 3.52 -8.00 -3.54
C LEU A 74 3.77 -9.49 -3.80
N ALA A 75 3.86 -9.90 -5.07
CA ALA A 75 4.20 -11.26 -5.46
C ALA A 75 5.58 -11.66 -4.93
N ASP A 76 6.60 -10.83 -5.20
CA ASP A 76 7.98 -11.09 -4.80
C ASP A 76 8.08 -11.26 -3.27
N ARG A 77 7.45 -10.35 -2.51
CA ARG A 77 7.39 -10.43 -1.04
C ARG A 77 6.81 -11.77 -0.56
N TYR A 78 5.74 -12.26 -1.18
CA TYR A 78 5.12 -13.51 -0.78
C TYR A 78 5.95 -14.74 -1.18
N LEU A 79 6.55 -14.74 -2.37
CA LEU A 79 7.46 -15.81 -2.80
C LEU A 79 8.63 -15.93 -1.84
N GLU A 80 9.31 -14.81 -1.56
CA GLU A 80 10.46 -14.77 -0.64
C GLU A 80 10.08 -15.17 0.78
N THR A 81 8.88 -14.79 1.25
CA THR A 81 8.45 -15.09 2.61
C THR A 81 8.07 -16.56 2.76
N TYR A 82 7.27 -17.11 1.85
CA TYR A 82 6.58 -18.39 2.06
C TYR A 82 7.19 -19.56 1.30
N PHE A 83 8.00 -19.32 0.28
CA PHE A 83 8.52 -20.37 -0.58
C PHE A 83 10.04 -20.36 -0.62
N TYR A 84 10.61 -21.50 -0.98
CA TYR A 84 12.02 -21.62 -1.32
C TYR A 84 12.21 -22.71 -2.37
N GLU A 85 13.29 -22.62 -3.13
CA GLU A 85 13.71 -23.70 -4.02
C GLU A 85 14.91 -24.45 -3.46
N GLU A 86 14.88 -25.76 -3.59
CA GLU A 86 16.01 -26.63 -3.28
C GLU A 86 16.09 -27.74 -4.34
N ASN A 87 17.27 -27.94 -4.93
CA ASN A 87 17.51 -28.94 -5.99
C ASN A 87 16.52 -28.83 -7.17
N GLY A 88 16.09 -27.62 -7.52
CA GLY A 88 15.15 -27.36 -8.62
C GLY A 88 13.70 -27.78 -8.33
N LYS A 89 13.35 -27.98 -7.06
CA LYS A 89 11.99 -28.23 -6.59
C LYS A 89 11.52 -27.08 -5.70
N LEU A 90 10.24 -26.78 -5.76
CA LEU A 90 9.61 -25.73 -4.97
C LEU A 90 9.07 -26.29 -3.65
N TYR A 91 9.33 -25.59 -2.56
CA TYR A 91 8.90 -25.97 -1.22
C TYR A 91 8.16 -24.82 -0.52
N LEU A 92 7.17 -25.16 0.29
CA LEU A 92 6.46 -24.23 1.17
C LEU A 92 7.11 -24.24 2.56
N LYS A 93 7.47 -23.06 3.07
CA LYS A 93 8.03 -22.90 4.42
C LYS A 93 6.96 -23.18 5.47
N ALA A 94 7.30 -24.02 6.45
CA ALA A 94 6.45 -24.29 7.60
C ALA A 94 6.39 -23.06 8.54
N MET A 95 5.45 -22.16 8.29
CA MET A 95 5.22 -20.95 9.08
C MET A 95 3.76 -20.47 9.05
N ASP A 96 3.42 -19.47 9.86
CA ASP A 96 2.10 -18.85 9.87
C ASP A 96 1.76 -18.25 8.49
N GLY A 97 0.62 -18.65 7.93
CA GLY A 97 0.14 -18.19 6.62
C GLY A 97 -0.14 -16.68 6.57
N PRO A 98 -0.31 -16.12 5.35
CA PRO A 98 -0.59 -14.70 5.21
C PRO A 98 -1.95 -14.34 5.80
N VAL A 99 -2.12 -13.05 6.14
CA VAL A 99 -3.42 -12.54 6.57
C VAL A 99 -4.46 -12.72 5.47
N LYS A 100 -5.70 -13.09 5.82
CA LYS A 100 -6.79 -13.43 4.88
C LYS A 100 -8.08 -12.74 5.27
N LEU A 101 -8.88 -12.36 4.27
CA LEU A 101 -10.28 -12.01 4.52
C LEU A 101 -11.05 -13.28 4.88
N ASP A 102 -11.99 -13.13 5.80
CA ASP A 102 -13.03 -14.10 6.07
C ASP A 102 -14.21 -13.74 5.19
N LEU A 103 -14.38 -14.48 4.09
CA LEU A 103 -15.38 -14.20 3.06
C LEU A 103 -16.82 -14.46 3.54
N ASP A 104 -16.98 -15.12 4.69
CA ASP A 104 -18.26 -15.35 5.36
C ASP A 104 -18.65 -14.18 6.27
N LYS A 105 -17.75 -13.22 6.46
CA LYS A 105 -17.98 -12.00 7.25
C LYS A 105 -18.02 -10.76 6.38
N GLU A 106 -18.74 -9.77 6.86
CA GLU A 106 -18.77 -8.46 6.23
C GLU A 106 -17.39 -7.82 6.25
N TYR A 107 -17.15 -6.99 5.24
CA TYR A 107 -15.98 -6.13 5.11
C TYR A 107 -16.45 -4.76 4.62
N HIS A 108 -15.66 -3.73 4.93
CA HIS A 108 -15.91 -2.38 4.42
C HIS A 108 -15.03 -2.12 3.22
N MET A 109 -15.60 -1.56 2.16
CA MET A 109 -14.88 -1.15 0.95
C MET A 109 -14.97 0.36 0.81
N GLU A 110 -13.82 1.00 0.62
CA GLU A 110 -13.67 2.43 0.41
C GLU A 110 -13.01 2.68 -0.95
N LYS A 111 -13.62 3.53 -1.77
CA LYS A 111 -13.02 4.01 -3.03
C LYS A 111 -12.01 5.12 -2.69
N VAL A 112 -10.74 4.91 -3.03
CA VAL A 112 -9.69 5.92 -2.86
C VAL A 112 -9.66 6.85 -4.07
N ASP A 113 -9.67 6.27 -5.27
CA ASP A 113 -9.83 6.97 -6.54
C ASP A 113 -10.41 6.02 -7.62
N GLU A 114 -10.39 6.39 -8.91
CA GLU A 114 -10.93 5.56 -9.99
C GLU A 114 -10.19 4.23 -10.20
N ASN A 115 -8.93 4.16 -9.77
CA ASN A 115 -8.03 3.03 -9.96
C ASN A 115 -7.63 2.36 -8.63
N HIS A 116 -8.07 2.86 -7.48
CA HIS A 116 -7.68 2.34 -6.17
C HIS A 116 -8.85 2.18 -5.22
N TYR A 117 -8.87 1.03 -4.55
CA TYR A 117 -9.84 0.70 -3.50
C TYR A 117 -9.13 0.13 -2.29
N THR A 118 -9.65 0.43 -1.11
CA THR A 118 -9.23 -0.17 0.16
C THR A 118 -10.37 -1.04 0.69
N VAL A 119 -10.06 -2.27 1.08
CA VAL A 119 -10.95 -3.15 1.85
C VAL A 119 -10.40 -3.30 3.26
N THR A 120 -11.28 -3.14 4.25
CA THR A 120 -10.96 -3.37 5.66
C THR A 120 -11.92 -4.39 6.28
N GLN A 121 -11.40 -5.24 7.15
CA GLN A 121 -12.19 -6.18 7.93
C GLN A 121 -11.69 -6.25 9.36
N ASP A 122 -12.56 -5.91 10.30
CA ASP A 122 -12.29 -6.07 11.72
C ASP A 122 -12.39 -7.54 12.13
N ARG A 123 -11.39 -7.99 12.88
CA ARG A 123 -11.25 -9.38 13.32
C ARG A 123 -10.89 -9.43 14.79
N GLU A 124 -11.36 -10.47 15.45
CA GLU A 124 -10.97 -10.84 16.79
C GLU A 124 -10.64 -12.32 16.78
N GLY A 125 -9.45 -12.67 17.27
CA GLY A 125 -8.99 -14.04 17.33
C GLY A 125 -8.11 -14.26 18.56
N ALA A 126 -8.07 -15.50 19.05
CA ALA A 126 -7.31 -15.83 20.25
C ALA A 126 -5.80 -15.54 20.11
N GLN A 127 -5.23 -15.74 18.91
CA GLN A 127 -3.80 -15.58 18.66
C GLN A 127 -3.35 -14.12 18.56
N TYR A 128 -4.17 -13.25 17.95
CA TYR A 128 -3.76 -11.89 17.59
C TYR A 128 -4.64 -10.80 18.20
N GLY A 129 -5.62 -11.16 19.04
CA GLY A 129 -6.58 -10.22 19.62
C GLY A 129 -7.42 -9.50 18.56
N LYS A 130 -7.89 -8.30 18.92
CA LYS A 130 -8.61 -7.40 18.02
C LYS A 130 -7.64 -6.73 17.04
N HIS A 131 -7.85 -6.94 15.76
CA HIS A 131 -7.03 -6.38 14.70
C HIS A 131 -7.90 -6.09 13.46
N THR A 132 -7.37 -5.27 12.56
CA THR A 132 -8.01 -4.95 11.29
C THR A 132 -7.14 -5.51 10.16
N VAL A 133 -7.76 -6.28 9.27
CA VAL A 133 -7.14 -6.66 7.99
C VAL A 133 -7.37 -5.51 7.02
N LYS A 134 -6.31 -5.02 6.37
CA LYS A 134 -6.39 -4.03 5.30
C LYS A 134 -5.82 -4.61 4.01
N ILE A 135 -6.55 -4.45 2.92
CA ILE A 135 -6.11 -4.85 1.58
C ILE A 135 -6.34 -3.68 0.64
N ASN A 136 -5.31 -3.33 -0.13
CA ASN A 136 -5.42 -2.35 -1.19
C ASN A 136 -5.50 -3.07 -2.54
N TYR A 137 -6.32 -2.52 -3.42
CA TYR A 137 -6.48 -2.98 -4.80
C TYR A 137 -6.12 -1.84 -5.75
N SER A 138 -5.40 -2.15 -6.82
CA SER A 138 -5.12 -1.24 -7.92
C SER A 138 -5.69 -1.78 -9.24
N TYR A 139 -6.12 -0.89 -10.14
CA TYR A 139 -6.53 -1.25 -11.49
C TYR A 139 -5.36 -1.04 -12.46
N GLU A 140 -4.75 -2.14 -12.89
CA GLU A 140 -3.54 -2.14 -13.71
C GLU A 140 -3.71 -3.09 -14.90
N ALA A 141 -3.17 -2.69 -16.06
CA ALA A 141 -3.23 -3.48 -17.30
C ALA A 141 -4.64 -4.00 -17.66
N GLY A 142 -5.68 -3.21 -17.36
CA GLY A 142 -7.07 -3.54 -17.70
C GLY A 142 -7.75 -4.53 -16.75
N LYS A 143 -7.23 -4.72 -15.53
CA LYS A 143 -7.85 -5.57 -14.50
C LYS A 143 -7.53 -5.06 -13.09
N TRP A 144 -8.38 -5.44 -12.14
CA TRP A 144 -8.10 -5.25 -10.71
C TRP A 144 -7.09 -6.30 -10.22
N VAL A 145 -6.11 -5.85 -9.43
CA VAL A 145 -5.10 -6.69 -8.77
C VAL A 145 -4.93 -6.30 -7.30
N LEU A 146 -4.34 -7.19 -6.51
CA LEU A 146 -3.92 -6.91 -5.14
C LEU A 146 -2.66 -6.04 -5.16
N GLU A 147 -2.72 -4.87 -4.53
CA GLU A 147 -1.60 -3.95 -4.41
C GLU A 147 -0.82 -4.19 -3.11
N ASP A 148 -1.52 -4.21 -1.98
CA ASP A 148 -0.93 -4.48 -0.67
C ASP A 148 -1.91 -5.21 0.24
N ARG A 149 -1.37 -5.85 1.26
CA ARG A 149 -2.12 -6.54 2.30
C ARG A 149 -1.36 -6.49 3.62
N SER A 150 -2.05 -6.07 4.67
CA SER A 150 -1.47 -5.96 6.01
C SER A 150 -2.47 -6.23 7.14
N ARG A 151 -1.95 -6.56 8.31
CA ARG A 151 -2.68 -6.57 9.58
C ARG A 151 -2.31 -5.32 10.35
N MET A 152 -3.30 -4.56 10.78
CA MET A 152 -3.15 -3.44 11.69
C MET A 152 -3.65 -3.86 13.07
N GLU A 153 -2.81 -3.72 14.09
CA GLU A 153 -3.27 -3.82 15.46
C GLU A 153 -4.09 -2.56 15.77
N ARG A 154 -5.26 -2.72 16.38
CA ARG A 154 -5.89 -1.57 17.02
C ARG A 154 -5.03 -1.25 18.24
N GLU A 155 -4.45 -0.05 18.27
CA GLU A 155 -3.91 0.49 19.52
C GLU A 155 -4.98 0.30 20.59
N LYS A 156 -4.69 -0.52 21.60
CA LYS A 156 -5.43 -0.47 22.84
C LYS A 156 -5.19 0.95 23.34
N GLY A 157 -6.20 1.82 23.23
CA GLY A 157 -6.15 3.14 23.86
C GLY A 157 -5.67 2.92 25.28
N GLY A 158 -4.45 3.34 25.56
CA GLY A 158 -3.81 3.05 26.83
C GLY A 158 -4.70 3.64 27.90
N GLU A 159 -5.18 2.80 28.83
CA GLU A 159 -5.51 3.32 30.13
C GLU A 159 -4.23 4.03 30.59
N MET A 160 -4.28 5.35 30.73
CA MET A 160 -3.22 6.04 31.45
C MET A 160 -3.11 5.31 32.78
N PRO A 161 -1.93 4.78 33.15
CA PRO A 161 -1.77 4.32 34.52
C PRO A 161 -2.14 5.50 35.42
N ASP A 162 -2.90 5.26 36.48
CA ASP A 162 -3.17 6.24 37.53
C ASP A 162 -1.83 6.64 38.19
N THR A 163 -1.03 7.47 37.50
CA THR A 163 0.22 8.04 38.01
C THR A 163 -0.06 9.42 38.61
N SER A 164 -1.23 9.60 39.22
CA SER A 164 -1.56 10.78 40.03
C SER A 164 -0.96 10.72 41.45
N THR A 165 0.12 9.97 41.67
CA THR A 165 0.93 10.06 42.90
C THR A 165 2.37 9.61 42.65
N SER A 166 3.13 10.39 41.89
CA SER A 166 4.51 10.81 42.21
C SER A 166 5.20 11.33 40.95
N LEU A 167 5.38 12.64 40.90
CA LEU A 167 6.33 13.27 39.99
C LEU A 167 7.77 12.88 40.42
N PRO A 168 8.59 12.22 39.59
CA PRO A 168 10.02 12.43 39.65
C PRO A 168 10.31 13.76 38.94
N VAL A 169 10.93 14.70 39.66
CA VAL A 169 11.30 16.08 39.27
C VAL A 169 12.40 16.11 38.18
N LYS A 170 12.31 15.29 37.13
CA LYS A 170 13.37 15.14 36.11
C LYS A 170 12.84 15.22 34.68
N THR A 171 12.03 16.23 34.38
CA THR A 171 11.79 16.71 33.01
C THR A 171 11.48 18.20 33.02
N ALA A 172 12.29 18.97 33.75
CA ALA A 172 12.40 20.42 33.60
C ALA A 172 13.67 20.76 32.79
N SER A 173 13.84 20.15 31.62
CA SER A 173 15.00 20.41 30.75
C SER A 173 14.66 20.16 29.28
N GLY A 174 13.54 20.74 28.83
CA GLY A 174 13.15 20.79 27.40
C GLY A 174 12.68 22.17 26.95
N LEU A 175 12.65 23.16 27.85
CA LEU A 175 12.06 24.48 27.60
C LEU A 175 13.06 25.64 27.77
N LEU A 176 14.36 25.36 27.87
CA LEU A 176 15.39 26.37 28.19
C LEU A 176 16.44 26.61 27.08
N LEU A 177 16.23 26.12 25.86
CA LEU A 177 17.18 26.34 24.75
C LEU A 177 16.75 27.34 23.67
N THR A 178 15.60 27.99 23.79
CA THR A 178 15.18 29.03 22.83
C THR A 178 15.42 30.48 23.30
N VAL A 179 15.84 30.72 24.56
CA VAL A 179 16.03 32.11 25.05
C VAL A 179 17.48 32.60 24.91
N VAL A 180 18.50 31.73 24.88
CA VAL A 180 19.90 32.17 24.76
C VAL A 180 20.24 32.66 23.35
N GLY A 181 19.61 32.11 22.30
CA GLY A 181 19.87 32.51 20.91
C GLY A 181 19.44 33.95 20.57
N ALA A 182 18.38 34.47 21.20
CA ALA A 182 17.87 35.81 20.94
C ALA A 182 18.71 36.93 21.59
N LEU A 183 19.41 36.64 22.70
CA LEU A 183 20.22 37.63 23.42
C LEU A 183 21.60 37.89 22.78
N LEU A 184 22.17 36.90 22.07
CA LEU A 184 23.45 37.07 21.37
C LEU A 184 23.35 37.91 20.09
N LEU A 185 22.15 38.07 19.51
CA LEU A 185 21.95 38.90 18.30
C LEU A 185 21.65 40.37 18.62
N ALA A 186 21.19 40.70 19.83
CA ALA A 186 20.96 42.09 20.25
C ALA A 186 22.25 42.82 20.71
N GLY A 187 23.29 42.08 21.12
CA GLY A 187 24.53 42.66 21.65
C GLY A 187 25.49 43.25 20.60
N ARG A 188 25.32 42.95 19.31
CA ARG A 188 26.30 43.34 18.27
C ARG A 188 26.05 44.72 17.63
N LYS A 189 24.98 45.44 18.00
CA LYS A 189 24.64 46.76 17.45
C LYS A 189 25.00 47.97 18.32
N ARG A 190 25.72 47.79 19.43
CA ARG A 190 26.17 48.91 20.31
C ARG A 190 27.68 49.00 20.55
N LEU A 191 28.49 48.73 19.53
CA LEU A 191 29.92 49.06 19.52
C LEU A 191 30.35 49.49 18.12
N LYS A 192 29.97 50.72 17.76
CA LYS A 192 30.70 51.63 16.87
C LYS A 192 30.42 53.05 17.36
N VAL A 193 31.33 53.57 18.17
CA VAL A 193 31.72 54.99 18.23
C VAL A 193 33.18 55.00 17.81
#